data_AF-A0A1W2CUH0-F1
#
_entry.id   AF-A0A1W2CUH0-F1
#
_cell.length_a   1.000
_cell.length_b   1.000
_cell.length_c   1.000
_cell.angle_alpha   90.00
_cell.angle_beta   90.00
_cell.angle_gamma   90.00
#
_symmetry.space_group_name_H-M   'P 1'
#
loop_
_entity.id
_entity.type
_entity.pdbx_description
1 polymer ?
#
loop_
_entity_poly.entity_id
_entity_poly.type
_entity_poly.pdbx_seq_one_letter_code
_entity_poly.pdbx_strand_id
1 'polypeptide(L)'
;MNIPGWGLHPLKDKLKDHYSISVNGNWRMTFKFEGEDVGLRQVEEEVWLVSFKDYDIGYFDMESRKVSAIENPFGPKVIGM
;
A
#
# COMPACT_ATOMS: atom_id res chain seq x y z
N MET A 1 -6.29 7.12 -7.02
CA MET A 1 -6.17 7.83 -5.71
C MET A 1 -5.76 9.27 -5.99
N ASN A 2 -6.40 10.27 -5.37
CA ASN A 2 -5.98 11.68 -5.46
C ASN A 2 -6.07 12.29 -4.06
N ILE A 3 -5.03 12.11 -3.26
CA ILE A 3 -4.94 12.66 -1.91
C ILE A 3 -4.41 14.10 -2.03
N PRO A 4 -5.20 15.12 -1.65
CA PRO A 4 -4.78 16.51 -1.75
C PRO A 4 -3.50 16.78 -0.95
N GLY A 5 -2.58 17.58 -1.50
CA GLY A 5 -1.32 17.98 -0.85
C GLY A 5 -0.11 17.10 -1.20
N TRP A 6 -0.30 15.90 -1.74
CA TRP A 6 0.81 14.99 -2.08
C TRP A 6 1.43 15.29 -3.45
N GLY A 7 0.77 16.06 -4.30
CA GLY A 7 1.24 16.36 -5.65
C GLY A 7 1.41 15.11 -6.51
N LEU A 8 0.59 14.08 -6.27
CA LEU A 8 0.63 12.81 -7.01
C LEU A 8 0.35 13.04 -8.49
N HIS A 9 1.30 12.69 -9.36
CA HIS A 9 1.13 12.76 -10.81
C HIS A 9 1.89 11.63 -11.51
N PRO A 10 1.38 11.15 -12.66
CA PRO A 10 2.09 10.18 -13.48
C PRO A 10 3.30 10.81 -14.16
N LEU A 11 4.36 10.02 -14.31
CA LEU A 11 5.56 10.38 -15.06
C LEU A 11 5.41 9.98 -16.53
N LYS A 12 6.27 10.58 -17.38
CA LYS A 12 6.22 10.44 -18.84
C LYS A 12 7.45 9.72 -19.38
N ASP A 13 7.42 9.39 -20.66
CA ASP A 13 8.50 8.78 -21.45
C ASP A 13 9.01 7.47 -20.84
N LYS A 14 10.31 7.40 -20.49
CA LYS A 14 10.97 6.21 -19.95
C LYS A 14 10.38 5.74 -18.62
N LEU A 15 9.59 6.58 -17.95
CA LEU A 15 8.95 6.31 -16.67
C LEU A 15 7.42 6.28 -16.79
N LYS A 16 6.90 5.93 -17.97
CA LYS A 16 5.48 5.59 -18.12
C LYS A 16 5.11 4.52 -17.06
N ASP A 17 3.91 4.65 -16.50
CA ASP A 17 3.38 3.81 -15.41
C ASP A 17 4.05 4.02 -14.02
N HIS A 18 4.99 4.95 -13.93
CA HIS A 18 5.49 5.44 -12.65
C HIS A 18 4.75 6.71 -12.24
N TYR A 19 4.69 6.92 -10.94
CA TYR A 19 4.05 8.04 -10.28
C TYR A 19 5.06 8.73 -9.37
N SER A 20 4.90 10.03 -9.20
CA SER A 20 5.74 10.84 -8.32
C SER A 20 4.88 11.56 -7.29
N ILE A 21 5.33 11.57 -6.03
CA ILE A 21 4.76 12.36 -4.94
C ILE A 21 5.81 13.31 -4.36
N SER A 22 5.35 14.44 -3.83
CA SER A 22 6.17 15.41 -3.09
C SER A 22 6.33 14.97 -1.64
N VAL A 23 7.59 14.91 -1.15
CA VAL A 23 7.91 14.56 0.24
C VAL A 23 8.11 15.83 1.09
N ASN A 24 9.10 16.65 0.72
CA ASN A 24 9.33 17.98 1.31
C ASN A 24 10.15 18.84 0.33
N GLY A 25 9.76 20.09 0.13
CA GLY A 25 10.42 21.02 -0.79
C GLY A 25 10.57 20.42 -2.20
N ASN A 26 11.81 20.31 -2.67
CA ASN A 26 12.13 19.75 -3.99
C ASN A 26 12.28 18.22 -4.01
N TRP A 27 12.17 17.53 -2.87
CA TRP A 27 12.29 16.07 -2.82
C TRP A 27 11.04 15.38 -3.39
N ARG A 28 11.27 14.35 -4.22
CA ARG A 28 10.22 13.54 -4.87
C ARG A 28 10.49 12.05 -4.67
N MET A 29 9.45 11.29 -4.37
CA MET A 29 9.49 9.82 -4.35
C MET A 29 8.78 9.28 -5.59
N THR A 30 9.44 8.39 -6.34
CA THR A 30 8.88 7.76 -7.54
C THR A 30 8.65 6.27 -7.31
N PHE A 31 7.47 5.78 -7.69
CA PHE A 31 7.08 4.37 -7.58
C PHE A 31 6.17 3.99 -8.75
N LYS A 32 6.10 2.70 -9.08
CA LYS A 32 5.10 2.16 -10.01
C LYS A 32 4.22 1.17 -9.27
N PHE A 33 2.95 1.11 -9.64
CA PHE A 33 2.10 0.02 -9.21
C PHE A 33 2.40 -1.18 -10.10
N GLU A 34 2.95 -2.25 -9.54
CA GLU A 34 3.27 -3.47 -10.30
C GLU A 34 2.10 -4.45 -10.43
N GLY A 35 0.86 -3.98 -10.24
CA GLY A 35 -0.34 -4.78 -10.50
C GLY A 35 -0.46 -6.05 -9.67
N GLU A 36 0.27 -6.15 -8.55
CA GLU A 36 0.22 -7.31 -7.67
C GLU A 36 -1.19 -7.47 -7.12
N ASP A 37 -1.75 -8.67 -7.30
CA ASP A 37 -3.07 -9.02 -6.81
C ASP A 37 -3.08 -8.99 -5.27
N VAL A 38 -4.13 -8.42 -4.71
CA VAL A 38 -4.41 -8.52 -3.27
C VAL A 38 -5.25 -9.76 -3.06
N GLY A 39 -4.74 -10.70 -2.27
CA GLY A 39 -5.49 -11.86 -1.84
C GLY A 39 -6.54 -11.48 -0.80
N LEU A 40 -7.79 -11.88 -1.02
CA LEU A 40 -8.84 -11.80 -0.01
C LEU A 40 -9.33 -13.22 0.29
N ARG A 41 -9.26 -13.61 1.55
CA ARG A 41 -9.76 -14.90 2.04
C ARG A 41 -10.72 -14.68 3.20
N GLN A 42 -11.97 -15.08 3.04
CA GLN A 42 -12.93 -15.04 4.14
C GLN A 42 -12.47 -16.03 5.24
N VAL A 43 -12.33 -15.53 6.47
CA VAL A 43 -11.90 -16.32 7.62
C VAL A 43 -13.02 -16.48 8.66
N GLU A 44 -13.90 -15.49 8.77
CA GLU A 44 -15.10 -15.54 9.61
C GLU A 44 -16.28 -14.86 8.89
N GLU A 45 -17.46 -14.82 9.51
CA GLU A 45 -18.59 -14.06 8.99
C GLU A 45 -18.20 -12.59 8.90
N GLU A 46 -18.30 -11.99 7.70
CA GLU A 46 -17.95 -10.60 7.44
C GLU A 46 -16.49 -10.17 7.73
N VAL A 47 -15.60 -11.11 8.07
CA VAL A 47 -14.16 -10.85 8.28
C VAL A 47 -13.30 -11.52 7.20
N TRP A 48 -12.47 -10.72 6.56
CA TRP A 48 -11.62 -11.11 5.44
C TRP A 48 -10.15 -10.91 5.77
N LEU A 49 -9.36 -11.97 5.66
CA LEU A 49 -7.90 -11.86 5.66
C LEU A 49 -7.44 -11.23 4.35
N VAL A 50 -6.64 -10.19 4.46
CA VAL A 50 -6.01 -9.49 3.35
C VAL A 50 -4.55 -9.91 3.28
N SER A 51 -4.12 -10.38 2.11
CA SER A 51 -2.75 -10.80 1.84
C SER A 51 -2.20 -10.04 0.63
N PHE A 52 -0.92 -9.69 0.67
CA PHE A 52 -0.20 -9.07 -0.43
C PHE A 52 1.08 -9.86 -0.68
N LYS A 53 1.23 -10.41 -1.89
CA LYS A 53 2.22 -11.46 -2.20
C LYS A 53 1.99 -12.68 -1.27
N ASP A 54 3.07 -13.25 -0.75
CA ASP A 54 3.06 -14.39 0.18
C ASP A 54 2.85 -13.99 1.65
N TYR A 55 2.45 -12.75 1.92
CA TYR A 55 2.34 -12.21 3.27
C TYR A 55 0.92 -11.76 3.60
N ASP A 56 0.43 -12.21 4.75
CA ASP A 56 -0.76 -11.65 5.36
C ASP A 56 -0.45 -10.25 5.90
N ILE A 57 -1.36 -9.29 5.72
CA ILE A 57 -1.15 -7.89 6.10
C ILE A 57 -2.17 -7.37 7.11
N GLY A 58 -3.36 -7.96 7.13
CA GLY A 58 -4.41 -7.50 8.02
C GLY A 58 -5.72 -8.23 7.85
N TYR A 59 -6.68 -7.91 8.69
CA TYR A 59 -8.07 -8.30 8.53
C TYR A 59 -8.89 -7.10 8.11
N PHE A 60 -9.84 -7.31 7.21
CA PHE A 60 -10.87 -6.36 6.85
C PHE A 60 -12.21 -6.83 7.38
N ASP A 61 -12.78 -6.04 8.28
CA ASP A 61 -14.10 -6.25 8.86
C ASP A 61 -15.12 -5.44 8.04
N MET A 62 -16.08 -6.13 7.44
CA MET A 62 -17.13 -5.55 6.59
C MET A 62 -18.21 -4.81 7.39
N GLU A 63 -18.47 -5.22 8.63
CA GLU A 63 -19.45 -4.58 9.52
C GLU A 63 -18.94 -3.20 9.94
N SER A 64 -17.70 -3.15 10.45
CA SER A 64 -17.10 -1.91 10.92
C SER A 64 -16.38 -1.10 9.83
N ARG A 65 -16.17 -1.69 8.65
CA ARG A 65 -15.39 -1.14 7.52
C ARG A 65 -13.97 -0.73 7.91
N LYS A 66 -13.38 -1.46 8.86
CA LYS A 66 -12.02 -1.20 9.37
C LYS A 66 -11.06 -2.28 8.91
N VAL A 67 -9.83 -1.85 8.68
CA VAL A 67 -8.69 -2.75 8.49
C VAL A 67 -7.90 -2.79 9.78
N SER A 68 -7.71 -3.97 10.36
CA SER A 68 -6.78 -4.20 11.46
C SER A 68 -5.48 -4.77 10.90
N ALA A 69 -4.36 -4.16 11.26
CA ALA A 69 -3.05 -4.68 10.88
C ALA A 69 -2.73 -5.93 11.70
N ILE A 70 -2.14 -6.93 11.07
CA ILE A 70 -1.47 -7.99 11.82
C ILE A 70 -0.09 -7.51 12.29
N GLU A 71 0.56 -8.32 13.14
CA GLU A 71 1.96 -8.07 13.50
C GLU A 71 2.83 -8.01 12.24
N ASN A 72 3.72 -7.02 12.17
CA ASN A 72 4.48 -6.72 10.96
C ASN A 72 5.28 -7.95 10.47
N PRO A 73 4.91 -8.56 9.32
CA PRO A 73 5.57 -9.77 8.83
C PRO A 73 6.96 -9.49 8.26
N PHE A 74 7.33 -8.22 8.04
CA PHE A 74 8.62 -7.81 7.50
C PHE A 74 9.72 -7.67 8.58
N GLY A 75 9.41 -7.95 9.84
CA GLY A 75 10.34 -7.77 10.98
C GLY A 75 10.51 -6.29 11.38
N PRO A 76 11.32 -5.99 12.42
CA PRO A 76 11.57 -4.62 12.85
C PRO A 76 12.10 -3.79 11.68
N LYS A 77 11.47 -2.63 11.45
CA LYS A 77 11.85 -1.68 10.40
C LYS A 77 13.29 -1.23 10.66
N VAL A 78 14.23 -1.73 9.86
CA VAL A 78 15.64 -1.29 9.94
C VAL A 78 15.68 0.15 9.42
N ILE A 79 15.69 1.12 10.34
CA ILE A 79 16.07 2.49 10.00
C ILE A 79 17.60 2.43 9.95
N GLY A 80 18.15 2.27 8.75
CA GLY A 80 19.58 2.38 8.53
C GLY A 80 20.06 3.73 9.07
N MET A 81 20.97 3.69 10.03
CA MET A 81 21.75 4.84 10.49
C MET A 81 22.72 5.29 9.39
#